data_AF-A0A3C0QM73-F1
#
_entry.id   AF-A0A3C0QM73-F1
#
_cell.length_a   1.000
_cell.length_b   1.000
_cell.length_c   1.000
_cell.angle_alpha   90.00
_cell.angle_beta   90.00
_cell.angle_gamma   90.00
#
_symmetry.space_group_name_H-M   'P 1'
#
loop_
_entity.id
_entity.type
_entity.pdbx_description
1 polymer ?
#
loop_
_entity_poly.entity_id
_entity_poly.type
_entity_poly.pdbx_seq_one_letter_code
_entity_poly.pdbx_strand_id
1 'polypeptide(L)'
;MEFLKTLLGDAYKDGMTLDEISTALEGIHTQREAENNKLKNQLQKANSEAAGYKKQLREKMSEAEQSEADRKAEFERISNELAELKRGKEIADYTAQFTAIGYDAKTAQENADAIVNGDYAKVIQNQSIWMEQQKKEIEKNLMLRTPKPAAGGGSSGNLDYAKKIEEAQASGNTAEAVYYTRLQQQTATGT
;
A
#
# COMPACT_ATOMS: atom_id res chain seq x y z
N MET A 1 -0.32 90.85 -19.10
CA MET A 1 0.78 90.64 -18.13
C MET A 1 0.57 89.38 -17.31
N GLU A 2 -0.55 89.20 -16.60
CA GLU A 2 -0.87 87.98 -15.81
C GLU A 2 -0.69 86.66 -16.57
N PHE A 3 -1.23 86.53 -17.79
CA PHE A 3 -1.09 85.30 -18.60
C PHE A 3 0.37 84.95 -18.92
N LEU A 4 1.19 85.96 -19.24
CA LEU A 4 2.60 85.76 -19.58
C LEU A 4 3.42 85.35 -18.35
N LYS A 5 3.09 85.95 -17.19
CA LYS A 5 3.66 85.58 -15.88
C LYS A 5 3.34 84.14 -15.51
N THR A 6 2.12 83.67 -15.79
CA THR A 6 1.74 82.25 -15.58
C THR A 6 2.45 81.31 -16.54
N LEU A 7 2.63 81.71 -17.80
CA LEU A 7 3.22 80.87 -18.85
C LEU A 7 4.74 80.72 -18.68
N LEU A 8 5.41 81.81 -18.31
CA LEU A 8 6.86 81.87 -18.13
C LEU A 8 7.32 81.53 -16.70
N GLY A 9 6.42 81.62 -15.72
CA GLY A 9 6.71 81.35 -14.32
C GLY A 9 7.93 82.14 -13.83
N ASP A 10 8.94 81.43 -13.35
CA ASP A 10 10.18 82.00 -12.80
C ASP A 10 11.03 82.76 -13.84
N ALA A 11 10.80 82.53 -15.14
CA ALA A 11 11.51 83.23 -16.21
C ALA A 11 10.91 84.62 -16.52
N TYR A 12 9.73 84.96 -16.01
CA TYR A 12 9.05 86.23 -16.30
C TYR A 12 9.75 87.43 -15.63
N LYS A 13 9.93 88.52 -16.38
CA LYS A 13 10.39 89.81 -15.85
C LYS A 13 9.53 90.95 -16.43
N ASP A 14 9.22 91.95 -15.61
CA ASP A 14 8.49 93.13 -16.08
C ASP A 14 9.33 93.92 -17.08
N GLY A 15 8.76 94.22 -18.25
CA GLY A 15 9.42 94.95 -19.33
C GLY A 15 10.23 94.10 -20.31
N MET A 16 10.09 92.76 -20.31
CA MET A 16 10.70 91.90 -21.33
C MET A 16 10.29 92.31 -22.75
N THR A 17 11.26 92.26 -23.66
CA THR A 17 11.04 92.43 -25.10
C THR A 17 10.39 91.19 -25.70
N LEU A 18 9.76 91.34 -26.88
CA LEU A 18 9.13 90.23 -27.60
C LEU A 18 10.12 89.08 -27.88
N ASP A 19 11.38 89.40 -28.21
CA ASP A 19 12.41 88.40 -28.49
C ASP A 19 12.83 87.63 -27.22
N GLU A 20 12.92 88.31 -26.07
CA GLU A 20 13.20 87.68 -24.78
C GLU A 20 12.06 86.75 -24.34
N ILE A 21 10.81 87.16 -24.58
CA ILE A 21 9.62 86.35 -24.31
C ILE A 21 9.60 85.10 -25.19
N SER A 22 9.88 85.26 -26.49
CA SER A 22 9.94 84.15 -27.45
C SER A 22 11.03 83.14 -27.06
N THR A 23 12.22 83.65 -26.74
CA THR A 23 13.36 82.82 -26.31
C THR A 23 13.03 82.03 -25.04
N ALA A 24 12.39 82.67 -24.05
CA ALA A 24 12.02 82.02 -22.80
C ALA A 24 10.94 80.94 -23.01
N LEU A 25 9.96 81.18 -23.89
CA LEU A 25 8.94 80.19 -24.24
C LEU A 25 9.53 79.00 -24.99
N GLU A 26 10.45 79.23 -25.93
CA GLU A 26 11.16 78.15 -26.63
C GLU A 26 11.98 77.28 -25.65
N GLY A 27 12.63 77.89 -24.66
CA GLY A 27 13.36 77.18 -23.61
C GLY A 27 12.46 76.29 -22.75
N ILE A 28 11.29 76.79 -22.36
CA ILE A 28 10.30 76.01 -21.60
C ILE A 28 9.74 74.86 -22.44
N HIS A 29 9.46 75.12 -23.72
CA HIS A 29 8.96 74.10 -24.65
C HIS A 29 10.00 72.97 -24.82
N THR A 30 11.24 73.31 -25.13
CA THR A 30 12.32 72.33 -25.31
C THR A 30 12.60 71.53 -24.04
N GLN A 31 12.57 72.17 -22.87
CA GLN A 31 12.73 71.48 -21.59
C GLN A 31 11.56 70.52 -21.30
N ARG A 32 10.32 70.93 -21.56
CA ARG A 32 9.13 70.09 -21.39
C ARG A 32 9.10 68.92 -22.39
N GLU A 33 9.58 69.11 -23.62
CA GLU A 33 9.74 68.03 -24.60
C GLU A 33 10.80 67.02 -24.16
N ALA A 34 11.94 67.48 -23.66
CA ALA A 34 12.99 66.62 -23.13
C ALA A 34 12.48 65.79 -21.93
N GLU A 35 11.73 66.41 -21.02
CA GLU A 35 11.11 65.72 -19.88
C GLU A 35 10.04 64.71 -20.32
N ASN A 36 9.17 65.08 -21.27
CA ASN A 36 8.18 64.16 -21.84
C ASN A 36 8.84 62.94 -22.49
N ASN A 37 9.91 63.16 -23.26
CA ASN A 37 10.65 62.06 -23.88
C ASN A 37 11.32 61.17 -22.83
N LYS A 38 11.89 61.75 -21.77
CA LYS A 38 12.46 60.99 -20.65
C LYS A 38 11.41 60.15 -19.93
N LEU A 39 10.25 60.72 -19.61
CA LEU A 39 9.14 60.01 -18.95
C LEU A 39 8.59 58.89 -19.85
N LYS A 40 8.42 59.15 -21.15
CA LYS A 40 8.01 58.11 -22.12
C LYS A 40 9.02 56.95 -22.16
N ASN A 41 10.32 57.25 -22.20
CA ASN A 41 11.36 56.22 -22.21
C ASN A 41 11.37 55.41 -20.90
N GLN A 42 11.22 56.07 -19.75
CA GLN A 42 11.11 55.39 -18.45
C GLN A 42 9.87 54.50 -18.38
N LEU A 43 8.73 54.98 -18.90
CA LEU A 43 7.47 54.24 -18.90
C LEU A 43 7.54 53.04 -19.85
N GLN A 44 8.14 53.19 -21.04
CA GLN A 44 8.40 52.07 -21.94
C GLN A 44 9.31 51.02 -21.31
N LYS A 45 10.38 51.44 -20.63
CA LYS A 45 11.28 50.54 -19.90
C LYS A 45 10.54 49.79 -18.79
N ALA A 46 9.82 50.50 -17.93
CA ALA A 46 9.03 49.89 -16.85
C ALA A 46 7.97 48.90 -17.38
N ASN A 47 7.29 49.25 -18.48
CA ASN A 47 6.33 48.33 -19.12
C ASN A 47 7.00 47.07 -19.66
N SER A 48 8.19 47.20 -20.26
CA SER A 48 8.94 46.04 -20.77
C SER A 48 9.40 45.11 -19.64
N GLU A 49 9.86 45.69 -18.51
CA GLU A 49 10.25 44.94 -17.32
C GLU A 49 9.04 44.25 -16.68
N ALA A 50 7.91 44.95 -16.54
CA ALA A 50 6.67 44.38 -16.02
C ALA A 50 6.15 43.22 -16.89
N ALA A 51 6.25 43.34 -18.22
CA ALA A 51 5.92 42.25 -19.13
C ALA A 51 6.87 41.04 -18.95
N GLY A 52 8.17 41.29 -18.79
CA GLY A 52 9.18 40.28 -18.50
C GLY A 52 8.90 39.53 -17.19
N TYR A 53 8.65 40.25 -16.09
CA TYR A 53 8.31 39.65 -14.81
C TYR A 53 7.01 38.84 -14.86
N LYS A 54 5.99 39.34 -15.55
CA LYS A 54 4.74 38.61 -15.73
C LYS A 54 4.94 37.29 -16.49
N LYS A 55 5.83 37.27 -17.48
CA LYS A 55 6.20 36.04 -18.20
C LYS A 55 6.94 35.06 -17.29
N GLN A 56 7.98 35.51 -16.60
CA GLN A 56 8.75 34.68 -15.67
C GLN A 56 7.89 34.09 -14.54
N LEU A 57 6.95 34.88 -14.01
CA LEU A 57 6.05 34.39 -12.96
C LEU A 57 5.13 33.28 -13.47
N ARG A 58 4.59 33.43 -14.70
CA ARG A 58 3.76 32.41 -15.33
C ARG A 58 4.55 31.12 -15.58
N GLU A 59 5.77 31.24 -16.10
CA GLU A 59 6.66 30.09 -16.34
C GLU A 59 6.96 29.36 -15.03
N LYS A 60 7.37 30.08 -13.98
CA LYS A 60 7.63 29.49 -12.66
C LYS A 60 6.41 28.83 -12.03
N MET A 61 5.24 29.44 -12.15
CA MET A 61 4.00 28.82 -11.65
C MET A 61 3.69 27.53 -12.41
N SER A 62 3.82 27.53 -13.73
CA SER A 62 3.61 26.34 -14.56
C SER A 62 4.61 25.22 -14.23
N GLU A 63 5.89 25.55 -14.01
CA GLU A 63 6.91 24.59 -13.61
C GLU A 63 6.64 24.01 -12.21
N ALA A 64 6.21 24.85 -11.27
CA ALA A 64 5.87 24.42 -9.91
C ALA A 64 4.64 23.52 -9.89
N GLU A 65 3.59 23.85 -10.65
CA GLU A 65 2.39 23.02 -10.80
C GLU A 65 2.73 21.65 -11.40
N GLN A 66 3.55 21.62 -12.46
CA GLN A 66 4.00 20.36 -13.05
C GLN A 66 4.85 19.54 -12.07
N SER A 67 5.80 20.18 -11.37
CA SER A 67 6.65 19.49 -10.39
C SER A 67 5.84 18.93 -9.22
N GLU A 68 4.78 19.60 -8.78
CA GLU A 68 3.91 19.10 -7.71
C GLU A 68 3.07 17.93 -8.18
N ALA A 69 2.53 17.99 -9.40
CA ALA A 69 1.82 16.87 -10.01
C ALA A 69 2.71 15.64 -10.16
N ASP A 70 3.95 15.82 -10.64
CA ASP A 70 4.93 14.74 -10.80
C ASP A 70 5.32 14.15 -9.44
N ARG A 71 5.55 14.99 -8.42
CA ARG A 71 5.84 14.52 -7.05
C ARG A 71 4.69 13.73 -6.45
N LYS A 72 3.45 14.19 -6.66
CA LYS A 72 2.27 13.49 -6.16
C LYS A 72 2.10 12.14 -6.85
N ALA A 73 2.26 12.08 -8.17
CA ALA A 73 2.20 10.83 -8.93
C ALA A 73 3.29 9.85 -8.48
N GLU A 74 4.52 10.34 -8.27
CA GLU A 74 5.62 9.49 -7.79
C GLU A 74 5.41 9.02 -6.35
N PHE A 75 4.90 9.89 -5.47
CA PHE A 75 4.54 9.52 -4.11
C PHE A 75 3.44 8.45 -4.08
N GLU A 76 2.38 8.61 -4.89
CA GLU A 76 1.32 7.62 -5.02
C GLU A 76 1.86 6.28 -5.54
N ARG A 77 2.74 6.32 -6.57
CA ARG A 77 3.41 5.11 -7.10
C ARG A 77 4.20 4.39 -6.02
N ILE A 78 5.09 5.09 -5.32
CA ILE A 78 5.93 4.53 -4.25
C ILE A 78 5.06 4.01 -3.10
N SER A 79 4.02 4.75 -2.73
CA SER A 79 3.11 4.35 -1.65
C SER A 79 2.37 3.05 -2.00
N ASN A 80 1.90 2.92 -3.24
CA ASN A 80 1.23 1.71 -3.71
C ASN A 80 2.19 0.52 -3.78
N GLU A 81 3.39 0.70 -4.34
CA GLU A 81 4.42 -0.35 -4.39
C GLU A 81 4.82 -0.82 -2.98
N LEU A 82 4.96 0.11 -2.04
CA LEU A 82 5.26 -0.21 -0.65
C LEU A 82 4.12 -0.97 0.04
N ALA A 83 2.86 -0.63 -0.27
CA ALA A 83 1.71 -1.37 0.24
C ALA A 83 1.65 -2.79 -0.34
N GLU A 84 1.89 -2.96 -1.64
CA GLU A 84 1.94 -4.27 -2.30
C GLU A 84 3.08 -5.14 -1.76
N LEU A 85 4.28 -4.56 -1.59
CA LEU A 85 5.43 -5.27 -1.03
C LEU A 85 5.18 -5.73 0.41
N LYS A 86 4.61 -4.86 1.25
CA LYS A 86 4.26 -5.24 2.63
C LYS A 86 3.24 -6.37 2.65
N ARG A 87 2.20 -6.25 1.82
CA ARG A 87 1.16 -7.27 1.69
C ARG A 87 1.73 -8.61 1.21
N GLY A 88 2.58 -8.58 0.19
CA GLY A 88 3.27 -9.77 -0.33
C GLY A 88 4.17 -10.43 0.70
N LYS A 89 4.89 -9.63 1.51
CA LYS A 89 5.71 -10.13 2.63
C LYS A 89 4.84 -10.82 3.68
N GLU A 90 3.74 -10.21 4.10
CA GLU A 90 2.82 -10.82 5.07
C GLU A 90 2.25 -12.14 4.56
N ILE A 91 1.82 -12.19 3.30
CA ILE A 91 1.36 -13.44 2.66
C ILE A 91 2.46 -14.49 2.71
N ALA A 92 3.70 -14.17 2.32
CA ALA A 92 4.81 -15.11 2.34
C ALA A 92 5.12 -15.62 3.77
N ASP A 93 5.14 -14.73 4.76
CA ASP A 93 5.39 -15.06 6.16
C ASP A 93 4.30 -16.01 6.70
N TYR A 94 3.03 -15.77 6.40
CA TYR A 94 1.93 -16.66 6.80
C TYR A 94 1.94 -17.98 6.04
N THR A 95 2.22 -17.98 4.74
CA THR A 95 2.33 -19.22 3.94
C THR A 95 3.43 -20.11 4.53
N ALA A 96 4.57 -19.52 4.92
CA ALA A 96 5.64 -20.26 5.59
C ALA A 96 5.19 -20.85 6.94
N GLN A 97 4.47 -20.07 7.76
CA GLN A 97 3.93 -20.56 9.04
C GLN A 97 2.93 -21.71 8.87
N PHE A 98 1.99 -21.59 7.92
CA PHE A 98 1.02 -22.65 7.64
C PHE A 98 1.68 -23.91 7.08
N THR A 99 2.68 -23.75 6.21
CA THR A 99 3.47 -24.87 5.70
C THR A 99 4.23 -25.57 6.83
N ALA A 100 4.81 -24.80 7.76
CA ALA A 100 5.55 -25.34 8.91
C ALA A 100 4.69 -26.20 9.85
N ILE A 101 3.39 -25.92 9.95
CA ILE A 101 2.45 -26.72 10.74
C ILE A 101 1.79 -27.86 9.94
N GLY A 102 2.22 -28.09 8.70
CA GLY A 102 1.84 -29.28 7.91
C GLY A 102 0.66 -29.08 6.97
N TYR A 103 0.27 -27.84 6.66
CA TYR A 103 -0.62 -27.60 5.52
C TYR A 103 0.13 -27.84 4.21
N ASP A 104 -0.59 -28.33 3.20
CA ASP A 104 -0.06 -28.35 1.83
C ASP A 104 0.10 -26.92 1.31
N ALA A 105 1.00 -26.74 0.33
CA ALA A 105 1.36 -25.41 -0.19
C ALA A 105 0.15 -24.60 -0.69
N LYS A 106 -0.88 -25.26 -1.24
CA LYS A 106 -2.07 -24.58 -1.76
C LYS A 106 -2.93 -24.07 -0.60
N THR A 107 -3.26 -24.92 0.37
CA THR A 107 -4.07 -24.52 1.53
C THR A 107 -3.34 -23.51 2.40
N ALA A 108 -2.01 -23.62 2.53
CA ALA A 108 -1.18 -22.65 3.23
C ALA A 108 -1.27 -21.25 2.59
N GLN A 109 -1.15 -21.18 1.27
CA GLN A 109 -1.29 -19.95 0.51
C GLN A 109 -2.70 -19.35 0.63
N GLU A 110 -3.75 -20.19 0.47
CA GLU A 110 -5.14 -19.74 0.63
C GLU A 110 -5.42 -19.17 2.04
N ASN A 111 -4.87 -19.77 3.08
CA ASN A 111 -5.03 -19.28 4.45
C ASN A 111 -4.25 -17.98 4.67
N ALA A 112 -3.05 -17.85 4.12
CA ALA A 112 -2.26 -16.63 4.18
C ALA A 112 -2.98 -15.46 3.49
N ASP A 113 -3.48 -15.69 2.28
CA ASP A 113 -4.26 -14.69 1.53
C ASP A 113 -5.53 -14.30 2.30
N ALA A 114 -6.19 -15.27 2.95
CA ALA A 114 -7.38 -15.02 3.76
C ALA A 114 -7.08 -14.16 5.00
N ILE A 115 -5.99 -14.44 5.75
CA ILE A 115 -5.58 -13.62 6.90
C ILE A 115 -5.30 -12.18 6.46
N VAL A 116 -4.52 -11.99 5.40
CA VAL A 116 -4.13 -10.65 4.93
C VAL A 116 -5.32 -9.88 4.35
N ASN A 117 -6.36 -10.57 3.87
CA ASN A 117 -7.65 -9.98 3.48
C ASN A 117 -8.65 -9.81 4.63
N GLY A 118 -8.36 -10.31 5.83
CA GLY A 118 -9.30 -10.31 6.95
C GLY A 118 -10.46 -11.32 6.81
N ASP A 119 -10.35 -12.29 5.90
CA ASP A 119 -11.31 -13.36 5.71
C ASP A 119 -11.04 -14.54 6.66
N TYR A 120 -11.23 -14.30 7.96
CA TYR A 120 -11.04 -15.34 8.97
C TYR A 120 -12.06 -16.49 8.86
N ALA A 121 -13.21 -16.24 8.23
CA ALA A 121 -14.20 -17.29 7.97
C ALA A 121 -13.63 -18.37 7.04
N LYS A 122 -12.93 -17.96 5.98
CA LYS A 122 -12.22 -18.89 5.08
C LYS A 122 -11.12 -19.67 5.80
N VAL A 123 -10.35 -19.04 6.68
CA VAL A 123 -9.32 -19.72 7.48
C VAL A 123 -9.96 -20.81 8.37
N ILE A 124 -11.05 -20.48 9.06
CA ILE A 124 -11.77 -21.44 9.92
C ILE A 124 -12.36 -22.60 9.10
N GLN A 125 -12.90 -22.31 7.91
CA GLN A 125 -13.41 -23.35 7.01
C GLN A 125 -12.28 -24.30 6.58
N ASN A 126 -11.16 -23.75 6.14
CA ASN A 126 -10.00 -24.54 5.70
C ASN A 126 -9.41 -25.36 6.87
N GLN A 127 -9.35 -24.79 8.08
CA GLN A 127 -8.96 -25.50 9.30
C GLN A 127 -9.89 -26.67 9.63
N SER A 128 -11.20 -26.48 9.47
CA SER A 128 -12.20 -27.53 9.71
C SER A 128 -12.04 -28.69 8.73
N ILE A 129 -11.81 -28.39 7.44
CA ILE A 129 -11.56 -29.39 6.40
C ILE A 129 -10.27 -30.16 6.71
N TRP A 130 -9.20 -29.46 7.09
CA TRP A 130 -7.92 -30.09 7.43
C TRP A 130 -8.06 -31.05 8.63
N MET A 131 -8.76 -30.63 9.70
CA MET A 131 -9.00 -31.52 10.86
C MET A 131 -9.77 -32.78 10.49
N GLU A 132 -10.80 -32.67 9.63
CA GLU A 132 -11.57 -33.83 9.17
C GLU A 132 -10.71 -34.79 8.33
N GLN A 133 -9.83 -34.26 7.48
CA GLN A 133 -8.87 -35.07 6.72
C GLN A 133 -7.87 -35.78 7.63
N GLN A 134 -7.30 -35.07 8.61
CA GLN A 134 -6.37 -35.65 9.58
C GLN A 134 -7.06 -36.75 10.40
N LYS A 135 -8.30 -36.53 10.84
CA LYS A 135 -9.08 -37.55 11.56
C LYS A 135 -9.26 -38.81 10.72
N LYS A 136 -9.68 -38.68 9.46
CA LYS A 136 -9.83 -39.83 8.54
C LYS A 136 -8.53 -40.58 8.32
N GLU A 137 -7.42 -39.86 8.18
CA GLU A 137 -6.11 -40.48 7.98
C GLU A 137 -5.64 -41.21 9.25
N ILE A 138 -5.91 -40.65 10.44
CA ILE A 138 -5.68 -41.33 11.71
C ILE A 138 -6.52 -42.61 11.83
N GLU A 139 -7.82 -42.53 11.53
CA GLU A 139 -8.73 -43.69 11.57
C GLU A 139 -8.27 -44.79 10.60
N LYS A 140 -7.90 -44.43 9.37
CA LYS A 140 -7.36 -45.36 8.37
C LYS A 140 -6.06 -46.00 8.84
N ASN A 141 -5.11 -45.22 9.37
CA ASN A 141 -3.84 -45.75 9.88
C ASN A 141 -4.06 -46.67 11.09
N LEU A 142 -5.02 -46.36 11.96
CA LEU A 142 -5.41 -47.22 13.06
C LEU A 142 -6.01 -48.55 12.55
N MET A 143 -6.89 -48.50 11.55
CA MET A 143 -7.45 -49.71 10.91
C MET A 143 -6.38 -50.58 10.25
N LEU A 144 -5.39 -49.98 9.58
CA LEU A 144 -4.26 -50.71 8.98
C LEU A 144 -3.37 -51.40 10.03
N ARG A 145 -3.16 -50.75 11.18
CA ARG A 145 -2.37 -51.29 12.29
C ARG A 145 -3.13 -52.30 13.15
N THR A 146 -4.46 -52.34 13.03
CA THR A 146 -5.29 -53.31 13.76
C THR A 146 -5.23 -54.66 13.03
N PRO A 147 -4.67 -55.73 13.64
CA PRO A 147 -4.60 -57.05 13.01
C PRO A 147 -5.99 -57.52 12.59
N LYS A 148 -6.13 -57.96 11.33
CA LYS A 148 -7.37 -58.62 10.89
C LYS A 148 -7.57 -59.90 11.69
N PRO A 149 -8.78 -60.17 12.21
CA PRO A 149 -9.06 -61.46 12.84
C PRO A 149 -8.80 -62.59 11.84
N ALA A 150 -8.22 -63.68 12.34
CA ALA A 150 -7.93 -64.86 11.54
C ALA A 150 -9.22 -65.30 10.82
N ALA A 151 -9.16 -65.33 9.48
CA ALA A 151 -10.26 -65.81 8.67
C ALA A 151 -10.47 -67.29 8.98
N GLY A 152 -11.58 -67.61 9.67
CA GLY A 152 -12.14 -68.96 9.87
C GLY A 152 -11.18 -70.13 9.65
N GLY A 153 -10.16 -70.24 10.49
CA GLY A 153 -9.31 -71.42 10.56
C GLY A 153 -9.76 -72.24 11.75
N GLY A 154 -10.58 -73.26 11.50
CA GLY A 154 -10.95 -74.24 12.51
C GLY A 154 -9.69 -74.88 13.07
N SER A 155 -9.30 -74.48 14.28
CA SER A 155 -8.49 -75.31 15.17
C SER A 155 -8.69 -74.82 16.60
N SER A 156 -9.55 -75.53 17.32
CA SER A 156 -9.61 -75.51 18.78
C SER A 156 -8.19 -75.70 19.33
N GLY A 157 -7.62 -74.63 19.89
CA GLY A 157 -6.26 -74.62 20.38
C GLY A 157 -6.01 -73.46 21.33
N ASN A 158 -6.75 -73.46 22.45
CA ASN A 158 -6.38 -72.84 23.73
C ASN A 158 -5.63 -71.48 23.65
N LEU A 159 -6.25 -70.46 23.04
CA LEU A 159 -5.73 -69.10 23.06
C LEU A 159 -6.12 -68.44 24.39
N ASP A 160 -5.15 -68.15 25.26
CA ASP A 160 -5.39 -67.43 26.52
C ASP A 160 -5.55 -65.93 26.23
N TYR A 161 -6.80 -65.50 26.06
CA TYR A 161 -7.15 -64.11 25.79
C TYR A 161 -6.70 -63.16 26.91
N ALA A 162 -6.73 -63.60 28.17
CA ALA A 162 -6.33 -62.76 29.30
C ALA A 162 -4.84 -62.44 29.23
N LYS A 163 -4.01 -63.45 28.96
CA LYS A 163 -2.57 -63.26 28.77
C LYS A 163 -2.24 -62.35 27.59
N LYS A 164 -3.00 -62.44 26.50
CA LYS A 164 -2.81 -61.59 25.31
C LYS A 164 -3.23 -60.13 25.52
N ILE A 165 -4.28 -59.89 26.32
CA ILE A 165 -4.66 -58.54 26.74
C ILE A 165 -3.57 -57.93 27.61
N GLU A 166 -3.01 -58.71 28.55
CA GLU A 166 -1.95 -58.25 29.46
C GLU A 166 -0.64 -57.94 28.72
N GLU A 167 -0.20 -58.80 27.79
CA GLU A 167 0.97 -58.56 26.93
C GLU A 167 0.79 -57.29 26.08
N ALA A 168 -0.42 -57.07 25.55
CA ALA A 168 -0.76 -55.88 24.77
C ALA A 168 -0.80 -54.61 25.64
N GLN A 169 -1.30 -54.71 26.88
CA GLN A 169 -1.27 -53.60 27.83
C GLN A 169 0.16 -53.28 28.29
N ALA A 170 0.97 -54.30 28.56
CA ALA A 170 2.37 -54.16 28.98
C ALA A 170 3.27 -53.56 27.89
N SER A 171 2.95 -53.84 26.62
CA SER A 171 3.62 -53.22 25.47
C SER A 171 3.06 -51.83 25.09
N GLY A 172 2.06 -51.34 25.82
CA GLY A 172 1.38 -50.07 25.52
C GLY A 172 0.53 -50.11 24.23
N ASN A 173 0.30 -51.29 23.67
CA ASN A 173 -0.49 -51.50 22.46
C ASN A 173 -1.99 -51.63 22.80
N THR A 174 -2.60 -50.48 23.11
CA THR A 174 -4.02 -50.41 23.52
C THR A 174 -4.99 -50.93 22.45
N ALA A 175 -4.65 -50.81 21.17
CA ALA A 175 -5.47 -51.35 20.07
C ALA A 175 -5.52 -52.89 20.10
N GLU A 176 -4.38 -53.52 20.37
CA GLU A 176 -4.27 -54.97 20.50
C GLU A 176 -4.96 -55.48 21.79
N ALA A 177 -4.89 -54.72 22.88
CA ALA A 177 -5.61 -55.03 24.12
C ALA A 177 -7.14 -55.02 23.91
N VAL A 178 -7.66 -53.99 23.22
CA VAL A 178 -9.10 -53.89 22.89
C VAL A 178 -9.54 -55.03 21.96
N TYR A 179 -8.68 -55.42 21.03
CA TYR A 179 -8.93 -56.53 20.11
C TYR A 179 -9.15 -57.86 20.85
N TYR A 180 -8.21 -58.25 21.72
CA TYR A 180 -8.34 -59.50 22.48
C TYR A 180 -9.50 -59.44 23.50
N THR A 181 -9.77 -58.27 24.07
CA THR A 181 -10.95 -58.06 24.95
C THR A 181 -12.26 -58.34 24.22
N ARG A 182 -12.40 -57.89 22.97
CA ARG A 182 -13.61 -58.14 22.16
C ARG A 182 -13.75 -59.63 21.80
N LEU A 183 -12.65 -60.29 21.44
CA LEU A 183 -12.68 -61.73 21.14
C LEU A 183 -13.08 -62.56 22.35
N GLN A 184 -12.55 -62.24 23.53
CA GLN A 184 -12.92 -62.89 24.79
C GLN A 184 -14.43 -62.77 25.05
N GLN A 185 -15.00 -61.57 24.85
CA GLN A 185 -16.44 -61.33 25.01
C GLN A 185 -17.28 -62.13 24.01
N GLN A 186 -16.86 -62.18 22.73
CA GLN A 186 -17.57 -62.95 21.69
C GLN A 186 -17.57 -64.45 21.99
N THR A 187 -16.45 -64.99 22.49
CA THR A 187 -16.36 -66.40 22.89
C THR A 187 -17.17 -66.71 24.15
N ALA A 188 -17.33 -65.74 25.05
CA ALA A 188 -18.12 -65.90 26.28
C ALA A 188 -19.64 -65.82 26.02
N THR A 189 -20.08 -65.10 24.98
CA THR A 189 -21.50 -64.98 24.60
C THR A 189 -21.98 -66.06 23.61
N GLY A 190 -21.07 -66.90 23.11
CA GLY A 190 -21.33 -67.91 22.07
C GLY A 190 -21.63 -69.32 22.59
N THR A 191 -21.96 -69.48 23.87
CA THR A 191 -22.39 -70.73 24.52
C THR A 191 -23.73 -70.55 25.19
#